data_AF-A0A530AJR6-F1
#
_entry.id   AF-A0A530AJR6-F1
#
_cell.length_a   1.000
_cell.length_b   1.000
_cell.length_c   1.000
_cell.angle_alpha   90.00
_cell.angle_beta   90.00
_cell.angle_gamma   90.00
#
_symmetry.space_group_name_H-M   'P 1'
#
loop_
_entity.id
_entity.type
_entity.pdbx_description
1 polymer ?
#
loop_
_entity_poly.entity_id
_entity_poly.type
_entity_poly.pdbx_seq_one_letter_code
_entity_poly.pdbx_strand_id
1 'polypeptide(L)'
;FARVLADIAGDGPGVSERDAAALDIPALVIGNEIDAVHPLPTAYALAAAIPNAIFAEVTPKARDSAKHFAELHEQINFFLHSHSKARSLIPS
;
A
#
# COMPACT_ATOMS: atom_id res chain seq x y z
N PHE A 1 -7.53 3.97 -24.67
CA PHE A 1 -7.31 3.11 -23.49
C PHE A 1 -6.47 3.79 -22.42
N ALA A 2 -5.23 4.20 -22.70
CA ALA A 2 -4.37 4.88 -21.72
C ALA A 2 -5.03 6.11 -21.05
N ARG A 3 -5.80 6.91 -21.80
CA ARG A 3 -6.51 8.07 -21.23
C ARG A 3 -7.62 7.71 -20.25
N VAL A 4 -8.39 6.67 -20.53
CA VAL A 4 -9.46 6.18 -19.63
C VAL A 4 -8.88 5.65 -18.33
N LEU A 5 -7.77 4.93 -18.40
CA LEU A 5 -7.07 4.45 -17.20
C LEU A 5 -6.47 5.59 -16.38
N ALA A 6 -5.92 6.62 -17.04
CA ALA A 6 -5.43 7.82 -16.37
C ALA A 6 -6.56 8.65 -15.74
N ASP A 7 -7.73 8.72 -16.38
CA ASP A 7 -8.90 9.41 -15.83
C ASP A 7 -9.48 8.63 -14.62
N ILE A 8 -9.50 7.29 -14.64
CA ILE A 8 -9.86 6.44 -13.49
C ILE A 8 -8.83 6.58 -12.36
N ALA A 9 -7.54 6.61 -12.69
CA ALA A 9 -6.45 6.85 -11.72
C ALA A 9 -6.57 8.22 -11.06
N GLY A 10 -7.03 9.23 -11.81
CA GLY A 10 -7.20 10.61 -11.36
C GLY A 10 -8.44 10.82 -10.49
N ASP A 11 -9.45 9.96 -10.61
CA ASP A 11 -10.65 9.92 -9.76
C ASP A 11 -10.36 9.21 -8.43
N GLY A 12 -9.22 9.58 -7.82
CA GLY A 12 -8.73 9.03 -6.56
C GLY A 12 -9.77 9.19 -5.44
N PRO A 13 -9.54 8.60 -4.25
CA PRO A 13 -10.54 8.49 -3.18
C PRO A 13 -11.00 9.83 -2.54
N GLY A 14 -10.68 10.98 -3.15
CA GLY A 14 -11.00 12.32 -2.64
C GLY A 14 -10.16 12.74 -1.43
N VAL A 15 -9.12 11.97 -1.09
CA VAL A 15 -8.25 12.20 0.07
C VAL A 15 -7.15 13.17 -0.31
N SER A 16 -7.04 14.29 0.43
CA SER A 16 -5.95 15.24 0.22
C SER A 16 -4.65 14.76 0.87
N GLU A 17 -3.50 15.27 0.41
CA GLU A 17 -2.21 15.02 1.08
C GLU A 17 -2.23 15.41 2.56
N ARG A 18 -3.00 16.45 2.93
CA ARG A 18 -3.16 16.88 4.32
C ARG A 18 -3.87 15.82 5.16
N ASP A 19 -4.90 15.19 4.61
CA ASP A 19 -5.65 14.15 5.30
C ASP A 19 -4.80 12.89 5.47
N ALA A 20 -3.99 12.55 4.46
CA ALA A 20 -3.02 11.47 4.56
C ALA A 20 -1.94 11.75 5.62
N ALA A 21 -1.43 12.99 5.67
CA ALA A 21 -0.45 13.42 6.66
C ALA A 21 -0.98 13.43 8.11
N ALA A 22 -2.30 13.48 8.28
CA ALA A 22 -2.95 13.42 9.59
C ALA A 22 -3.10 12.00 10.15
N LEU A 23 -2.78 10.95 9.36
CA LEU A 23 -2.84 9.56 9.80
C LEU A 23 -1.66 9.21 10.70
N ASP A 24 -1.84 9.36 12.01
CA ASP A 24 -0.87 8.93 13.03
C ASP A 24 -1.03 7.44 13.40
N ILE A 25 -1.01 6.58 12.38
CA ILE A 25 -1.08 5.13 12.52
C ILE A 25 -0.03 4.46 11.61
N PRO A 26 0.52 3.30 11.99
CA PRO A 26 1.34 2.52 11.08
C PRO A 26 0.57 2.20 9.80
N ALA A 27 1.23 2.32 8.65
CA ALA A 27 0.64 1.98 7.35
C ALA A 27 1.63 1.18 6.50
N LEU A 28 1.09 0.27 5.69
CA LEU A 28 1.83 -0.47 4.67
C LEU A 28 1.25 -0.08 3.31
N VAL A 29 2.09 0.47 2.44
CA VAL A 29 1.75 0.78 1.04
C VAL A 29 2.45 -0.23 0.14
N ILE A 30 1.66 -0.94 -0.68
CA ILE A 30 2.17 -1.98 -1.57
C ILE A 30 1.94 -1.56 -3.02
N GLY A 31 3.01 -1.52 -3.81
CA GLY A 31 2.97 -1.19 -5.24
C GLY A 31 3.48 -2.34 -6.12
N ASN A 32 3.20 -2.26 -7.42
CA ASN A 32 3.83 -3.13 -8.42
C ASN A 32 4.04 -2.37 -9.75
N GLU A 33 5.08 -2.74 -10.50
CA GLU A 33 5.56 -2.01 -11.68
C GLU A 33 4.52 -1.79 -12.80
N ILE A 34 3.57 -2.71 -12.97
CA ILE A 34 2.63 -2.69 -14.12
C ILE A 34 1.17 -2.46 -13.70
N ASP A 35 0.95 -1.85 -12.53
CA ASP A 35 -0.37 -1.36 -12.17
C ASP A 35 -0.76 -0.22 -13.11
N ALA A 36 -1.68 -0.53 -14.04
CA ALA A 36 -2.15 0.39 -15.05
C ALA A 36 -3.17 1.41 -14.53
N VAL A 37 -3.70 1.20 -13.33
CA VAL A 37 -4.64 2.11 -12.65
C VAL A 37 -3.89 3.03 -11.69
N HIS A 38 -2.93 2.50 -10.94
CA HIS A 38 -2.11 3.29 -10.03
C HIS A 38 -0.63 3.05 -10.32
N PRO A 39 0.01 3.85 -11.19
CA PRO A 39 1.43 3.71 -11.50
C PRO A 39 2.27 3.66 -10.22
N LEU A 40 3.38 2.90 -10.24
CA LEU A 40 4.26 2.73 -9.08
C LEU A 40 4.65 4.05 -8.37
N PRO A 41 4.88 5.19 -9.06
CA PRO A 41 5.09 6.49 -8.41
C PRO A 41 3.96 6.94 -7.48
N THR A 42 2.71 6.56 -7.75
CA THR A 42 1.56 6.83 -6.86
C THR A 42 1.73 6.13 -5.51
N ALA A 43 2.26 4.91 -5.50
CA ALA A 43 2.54 4.19 -4.26
C ALA A 43 3.67 4.85 -3.46
N TYR A 44 4.71 5.35 -4.13
CA TYR A 44 5.77 6.14 -3.46
C TYR A 44 5.21 7.44 -2.87
N ALA A 45 4.39 8.16 -3.62
CA ALA A 45 3.79 9.41 -3.16
C ALA A 45 2.90 9.18 -1.93
N LEU A 46 2.08 8.12 -1.93
CA LEU A 46 1.24 7.77 -0.79
C LEU A 46 2.05 7.36 0.45
N ALA A 47 3.10 6.56 0.27
CA ALA A 47 3.99 6.18 1.35
C ALA A 47 4.75 7.39 1.93
N ALA A 48 5.10 8.37 1.11
CA ALA A 48 5.74 9.60 1.56
C ALA A 48 4.76 10.55 2.29
N ALA A 49 3.47 10.50 1.94
CA ALA A 49 2.46 11.37 2.53
C ALA A 49 2.02 10.94 3.94
N ILE A 50 2.11 9.66 4.28
CA ILE A 50 1.70 9.12 5.58
C ILE A 50 2.94 9.00 6.49
N PRO A 51 2.99 9.67 7.66
CA PRO A 51 4.21 9.79 8.48
C PRO A 51 4.84 8.46 8.92
N ASN A 52 4.00 7.45 9.22
CA ASN A 52 4.42 6.15 9.73
C ASN A 52 4.23 5.03 8.69
N ALA A 53 4.22 5.37 7.41
CA ALA A 53 4.11 4.38 6.35
C ALA A 53 5.45 3.71 6.02
N ILE A 54 5.37 2.43 5.66
CA ILE A 54 6.41 1.72 4.95
C ILE A 54 5.93 1.35 3.55
N PHE A 55 6.85 1.30 2.60
CA PHE A 55 6.59 0.89 1.22
C PHE A 55 7.18 -0.49 0.94
N ALA A 56 6.43 -1.30 0.20
CA ALA A 56 6.93 -2.55 -0.38
C ALA A 56 6.51 -2.66 -1.86
N GLU A 57 7.44 -3.09 -2.70
CA GLU A 57 7.13 -3.47 -4.08
C GLU A 57 6.99 -4.98 -4.19
N VAL A 58 5.96 -5.45 -4.88
CA VAL A 58 5.73 -6.87 -5.14
C VAL A 58 5.73 -7.16 -6.63
N THR A 59 6.05 -8.41 -6.97
CA THR A 59 5.95 -8.93 -8.34
C THR A 59 4.56 -8.64 -8.87
N PRO A 60 4.42 -8.07 -10.06
CA PRO A 60 3.11 -7.85 -10.62
C PRO A 60 2.32 -9.13 -10.86
N LYS A 61 1.05 -9.12 -10.47
CA LYS A 61 0.14 -10.27 -10.62
C LYS A 61 0.06 -10.78 -12.07
N ALA A 62 0.12 -9.88 -13.05
CA ALA A 62 0.06 -10.25 -14.46
C ALA A 62 1.36 -10.90 -14.98
N ARG A 63 2.49 -10.75 -14.27
CA ARG A 63 3.74 -11.45 -14.59
C ARG A 63 3.79 -12.83 -13.94
N ASP A 64 3.47 -12.90 -12.65
CA ASP A 64 3.40 -14.17 -11.90
C ASP A 64 2.42 -14.02 -10.73
N SER A 65 1.28 -14.68 -10.84
CA SER A 65 0.25 -14.59 -9.81
C SER A 65 0.64 -15.33 -8.53
N ALA A 66 1.37 -16.44 -8.61
CA ALA A 66 1.73 -17.23 -7.42
C ALA A 66 2.77 -16.46 -6.60
N LYS A 67 3.79 -15.92 -7.27
CA LYS A 67 4.81 -15.10 -6.64
C LYS A 67 4.24 -13.80 -6.08
N HIS A 68 3.35 -13.13 -6.82
CA HIS A 68 2.64 -11.94 -6.34
C HIS A 68 1.95 -12.18 -5.00
N PHE A 69 1.15 -13.24 -4.88
CA PHE A 69 0.44 -13.53 -3.64
C PHE A 69 1.37 -13.99 -2.51
N ALA A 70 2.44 -14.72 -2.81
CA ALA A 70 3.43 -15.10 -1.81
C ALA A 70 4.10 -13.86 -1.19
N GLU A 71 4.59 -12.95 -2.03
CA GLU A 71 5.24 -11.70 -1.59
C GLU A 71 4.23 -10.79 -0.88
N LEU A 72 3.00 -10.67 -1.40
CA LEU A 72 1.94 -9.90 -0.75
C LEU A 72 1.67 -10.38 0.68
N HIS A 73 1.52 -11.69 0.87
CA HIS A 73 1.31 -12.27 2.20
C HIS A 73 2.52 -12.08 3.11
N GLU A 74 3.74 -12.19 2.57
CA GLU A 74 4.96 -11.94 3.33
C GLU A 74 5.00 -10.50 3.88
N GLN A 75 4.73 -9.50 3.03
CA GLN A 75 4.73 -8.10 3.44
C GLN A 75 3.65 -7.78 4.48
N ILE A 76 2.43 -8.31 4.28
CA ILE A 76 1.33 -8.13 5.25
C ILE A 76 1.69 -8.77 6.59
N ASN A 77 2.20 -10.01 6.58
CA ASN A 77 2.61 -10.69 7.79
C ASN A 77 3.73 -9.93 8.50
N PHE A 78 4.76 -9.52 7.79
CA PHE A 78 5.86 -8.74 8.36
C PHE A 78 5.37 -7.46 9.04
N PHE A 79 4.50 -6.71 8.37
CA PHE A 79 3.92 -5.48 8.91
C PHE A 79 3.10 -5.75 10.18
N LEU A 80 2.19 -6.72 10.13
CA LEU A 80 1.35 -7.06 11.28
C LEU A 80 2.18 -7.52 12.48
N HIS A 81 3.19 -8.37 12.28
CA HIS A 81 4.07 -8.81 13.37
C HIS A 81 4.86 -7.64 13.98
N SER A 82 5.39 -6.76 13.12
CA SER A 82 6.18 -5.59 13.54
C SER A 82 5.36 -4.58 14.35
N HIS A 83 4.04 -4.48 14.08
CA HIS A 83 3.14 -3.56 14.76
C HIS A 83 2.14 -4.23 15.74
N SER A 84 2.27 -5.54 15.99
CA SER A 84 1.35 -6.32 16.86
C SER A 84 1.43 -5.98 18.36
N LYS A 85 2.39 -5.17 18.81
CA LYS A 85 2.55 -4.78 20.22
C LYS A 85 1.56 -3.68 20.65
N ALA A 86 0.26 -3.98 20.56
CA ALA A 86 -0.81 -3.19 21.17
C ALA A 86 -2.05 -4.04 21.50
N ARG A 87 -1.91 -5.31 21.91
CA ARG A 87 -3.05 -6.07 22.48
C ARG A 87 -2.61 -7.33 23.23
N SER A 88 -2.00 -7.16 24.40
CA SER A 88 -2.15 -8.13 25.48
C SER A 88 -2.56 -7.38 26.75
N LEU A 89 -3.86 -7.12 26.87
CA LEU A 89 -4.53 -6.62 28.09
C LEU A 89 -5.71 -7.52 28.47
N ILE A 90 -5.71 -8.79 28.07
CA ILE A 90 -6.69 -9.77 28.56
C ILE A 90 -5.90 -10.85 29.32
N PRO A 91 -5.92 -10.81 30.67
CA PRO A 91 -5.42 -11.92 31.48
C PRO A 91 -6.27 -13.17 31.21
N SER A 92 -5.61 -14.33 31.13
CA SER A 92 -6.26 -15.65 31.14
C SER A 92 -6.97 -15.94 32.46
#